data_AF-A0A7W0CC17-F1
#
_entry.id   AF-A0A7W0CC17-F1
#
_cell.length_a   1.000
_cell.length_b   1.000
_cell.length_c   1.000
_cell.angle_alpha   90.00
_cell.angle_beta   90.00
_cell.angle_gamma   90.00
#
_symmetry.space_group_name_H-M   'P 1'
#
loop_
_entity.id
_entity.type
_entity.pdbx_description
1 polymer ?
#
loop_
_entity_poly.entity_id
_entity_poly.type
_entity_poly.pdbx_seq_one_letter_code
_entity_poly.pdbx_strand_id
1 'polypeptide(L)'
;MNLKISTKRHCIETEVKGQYNRAVSKYFKASGENEKKDLENRIDLLHHAIETLDFSSLRSRYPDLRGDSSAEICLFRDNAGAIGITINGEEIETTNPN
;
A
#
# COMPACT_ATOMS: atom_id res chain seq x y z
N MET A 1 4.90 -10.23 2.43
CA MET A 1 4.15 -9.50 3.48
C MET A 1 3.00 -8.78 2.82
N ASN A 2 1.81 -8.79 3.42
CA ASN A 2 0.61 -8.17 2.85
C ASN A 2 0.09 -7.11 3.81
N LEU A 3 -0.31 -5.97 3.28
CA LEU A 3 -0.78 -4.83 4.06
C LEU A 3 -2.17 -4.41 3.55
N LYS A 4 -3.15 -4.41 4.46
CA LYS A 4 -4.52 -3.98 4.13
C LYS A 4 -4.58 -2.46 4.03
N ILE A 5 -5.14 -1.97 2.94
CA ILE A 5 -5.42 -0.55 2.73
C ILE A 5 -6.93 -0.36 2.60
N SER A 6 -7.45 0.69 3.21
CA SER A 6 -8.90 0.96 3.23
C SER A 6 -9.17 2.29 2.52
N THR A 7 -9.73 2.25 1.31
CA THR A 7 -10.08 3.47 0.57
C THR A 7 -11.43 4.06 0.95
N LYS A 8 -12.05 3.62 2.06
CA LYS A 8 -13.35 4.11 2.53
C LYS A 8 -13.45 5.63 2.71
N ARG A 9 -12.35 6.30 3.07
CA ARG A 9 -12.33 7.75 3.34
C ARG A 9 -11.47 8.54 2.39
N HIS A 10 -10.42 7.92 1.86
CA HIS A 10 -9.45 8.57 1.01
C HIS A 10 -9.06 7.63 -0.14
N CYS A 11 -8.56 8.20 -1.23
CA CYS A 11 -8.03 7.39 -2.33
C CYS A 11 -6.80 6.57 -1.89
N ILE A 12 -6.46 5.55 -2.69
CA ILE A 12 -5.38 4.61 -2.38
C ILE A 12 -4.05 5.31 -2.07
N GLU A 13 -3.70 6.36 -2.84
CA GLU A 13 -2.46 7.11 -2.67
C GLU A 13 -2.38 7.80 -1.30
N THR A 14 -3.47 8.47 -0.91
CA THR A 14 -3.54 9.18 0.36
C THR A 14 -3.50 8.21 1.54
N GLU A 15 -4.17 7.07 1.44
CA GLU A 15 -4.13 6.04 2.47
C GLU A 15 -2.74 5.41 2.60
N VAL A 16 -2.09 5.08 1.49
CA VAL A 16 -0.73 4.53 1.50
C VAL A 16 0.25 5.52 2.13
N LYS A 17 0.24 6.79 1.71
CA LYS A 17 1.06 7.86 2.32
C LYS A 17 0.73 8.07 3.80
N GLY A 18 -0.55 8.01 4.16
CA GLY A 18 -1.01 8.13 5.54
C GLY A 18 -0.52 6.97 6.42
N GLN A 19 -0.61 5.73 5.92
CA GLN A 19 -0.07 4.56 6.61
C GLN A 19 1.45 4.61 6.73
N TYR A 20 2.15 5.08 5.70
CA TYR A 20 3.61 5.26 5.73
C TYR A 20 4.01 6.22 6.85
N ASN A 21 3.41 7.42 6.86
CA ASN A 21 3.68 8.42 7.89
C ASN A 21 3.37 7.91 9.31
N ARG A 22 2.28 7.15 9.47
CA ARG A 22 1.93 6.51 10.75
C ARG A 22 2.95 5.44 11.15
N ALA A 23 3.42 4.62 10.21
CA ALA A 23 4.42 3.58 10.46
C ALA A 23 5.76 4.19 10.86
N VAL A 24 6.24 5.20 10.13
CA VAL A 24 7.45 5.97 10.48
C VAL A 24 7.32 6.62 11.86
N SER A 25 6.19 7.28 12.13
CA SER A 25 5.93 7.90 13.44
C SER A 25 5.92 6.89 14.58
N LYS A 26 5.42 5.67 14.34
CA LYS A 26 5.45 4.56 15.30
C LYS A 26 6.86 4.01 15.46
N TYR A 27 7.63 3.90 14.39
CA TYR A 27 9.00 3.38 14.42
C TYR A 27 9.89 4.18 15.36
N PHE A 28 9.80 5.50 15.32
CA PHE A 28 10.53 6.37 16.25
C PHE A 28 10.07 6.27 17.71
N LYS A 29 8.85 5.75 17.96
CA LYS A 29 8.28 5.55 19.31
C LYS A 29 8.45 4.10 19.81
N ALA A 30 8.77 3.17 18.91
CA ALA A 30 8.91 1.76 19.22
C ALA A 30 10.13 1.53 20.11
N SER A 31 9.94 0.72 21.16
CA SER A 31 11.00 0.39 22.11
C SER A 31 11.54 -1.04 21.95
N GLY A 32 10.78 -1.93 21.29
CA GLY A 32 11.19 -3.31 21.04
C GLY A 32 11.82 -3.52 19.66
N GLU A 33 12.85 -4.36 19.58
CA GLU A 33 13.54 -4.69 18.32
C GLU A 33 12.61 -5.38 17.31
N ASN A 34 11.76 -6.30 17.77
CA ASN A 34 10.80 -6.99 16.90
C ASN A 34 9.74 -6.03 16.33
N GLU A 35 9.22 -5.11 17.17
CA GLU A 35 8.29 -4.08 16.73
C GLU A 35 8.93 -3.15 15.69
N LYS A 36 10.20 -2.78 15.90
CA LYS A 36 10.97 -2.00 14.91
C LYS A 36 11.12 -2.74 13.59
N LYS A 37 11.50 -4.01 13.59
CA LYS A 37 11.62 -4.83 12.37
C LYS A 37 10.29 -4.94 11.62
N ASP A 38 9.18 -5.14 12.32
CA ASP A 38 7.85 -5.16 11.68
C ASP A 38 7.48 -3.81 11.06
N LEU A 39 7.85 -2.71 11.73
CA LEU A 39 7.64 -1.36 11.22
C LEU A 39 8.55 -1.04 10.04
N GLU A 40 9.82 -1.45 10.07
CA GLU A 40 10.76 -1.35 8.94
C GLU A 40 10.22 -2.05 7.70
N ASN A 41 9.76 -3.30 7.83
CA ASN A 41 9.17 -4.04 6.72
C ASN A 41 7.92 -3.34 6.14
N ARG A 42 7.08 -2.74 7.00
CA ARG A 42 5.92 -1.96 6.55
C ARG A 42 6.33 -0.67 5.85
N ILE A 43 7.29 0.06 6.42
CA ILE A 43 7.81 1.32 5.88
C ILE A 43 8.41 1.06 4.51
N ASP A 44 9.24 0.02 4.37
CA ASP A 44 9.88 -0.37 3.12
C ASP A 44 8.84 -0.77 2.04
N LEU A 45 7.83 -1.58 2.40
CA LEU A 45 6.75 -1.94 1.48
C LEU A 45 5.97 -0.70 1.00
N LEU A 46 5.60 0.18 1.93
CA LEU A 46 4.83 1.38 1.63
C LEU A 46 5.65 2.41 0.84
N HIS A 47 6.95 2.55 1.14
CA HIS A 47 7.86 3.43 0.42
C HIS A 47 8.01 2.99 -1.03
N HIS A 48 8.32 1.71 -1.24
CA HIS A 48 8.44 1.12 -2.57
C HIS A 48 7.12 1.30 -3.35
N ALA A 49 5.98 1.04 -2.72
CA ALA A 49 4.67 1.29 -3.33
C ALA A 49 4.48 2.75 -3.76
N ILE A 50 4.94 3.72 -2.96
CA ILE A 50 4.85 5.15 -3.29
C ILE A 50 5.73 5.51 -4.48
N GLU A 51 6.91 4.89 -4.59
CA GLU A 51 7.89 5.19 -5.64
C GLU A 51 7.59 4.51 -6.97
N THR A 52 7.00 3.31 -6.97
CA THR A 52 6.83 2.52 -8.21
C THR A 52 5.42 2.50 -8.75
N LEU A 53 4.39 2.69 -7.93
CA LEU A 53 3.01 2.60 -8.40
C LEU A 53 2.55 3.92 -9.01
N ASP A 54 1.98 3.83 -10.20
CA ASP A 54 1.24 4.94 -10.78
C ASP A 54 -0.19 4.98 -10.22
N PHE A 55 -0.35 5.63 -9.06
CA PHE A 55 -1.67 5.82 -8.47
C PHE A 55 -2.64 6.63 -9.33
N SER A 56 -2.15 7.44 -10.27
CA SER A 56 -3.01 8.19 -11.19
C SER A 56 -3.68 7.23 -12.16
N SER A 57 -2.88 6.40 -12.84
CA SER A 57 -3.35 5.37 -13.76
C SER A 57 -4.20 4.32 -13.06
N LEU A 58 -3.79 3.85 -11.88
CA LEU A 58 -4.54 2.89 -11.07
C LEU A 58 -5.92 3.42 -10.68
N ARG A 59 -6.00 4.67 -10.21
CA ARG A 59 -7.29 5.31 -9.91
C ARG A 59 -8.13 5.47 -11.17
N SER A 60 -7.52 5.78 -12.31
CA SER A 60 -8.26 5.89 -13.57
C SER A 60 -8.90 4.55 -13.96
N ARG A 61 -8.13 3.46 -13.90
CA ARG A 61 -8.53 2.11 -14.33
C ARG A 61 -9.45 1.40 -13.34
N TYR A 62 -9.25 1.60 -12.04
CA TYR A 62 -9.99 0.93 -10.97
C TYR A 62 -10.73 1.95 -10.09
N PRO A 63 -12.05 2.12 -10.28
CA PRO A 63 -12.86 3.06 -9.50
C PRO A 63 -12.77 2.83 -7.98
N ASP A 64 -12.61 1.58 -7.54
CA ASP A 64 -12.48 1.22 -6.11
C ASP A 64 -11.27 1.86 -5.40
N LEU A 65 -10.25 2.24 -6.18
CA LEU A 65 -9.04 2.89 -5.66
C LEU A 65 -9.20 4.42 -5.49
N ARG A 66 -10.28 5.01 -6.04
CA ARG A 66 -10.51 6.47 -6.02
C ARG A 66 -10.98 7.00 -4.66
N GLY A 67 -11.47 6.13 -3.78
CA GLY A 67 -12.07 6.51 -2.50
C GLY A 67 -13.55 6.14 -2.43
N ASP A 68 -14.12 6.15 -1.22
CA ASP A 68 -15.54 5.82 -0.94
C ASP A 68 -15.94 4.39 -1.36
N SER A 69 -14.95 3.51 -1.57
CA SER A 69 -15.18 2.10 -1.82
C SER A 69 -15.02 1.29 -0.53
N SER A 70 -15.89 0.29 -0.37
CA SER A 70 -15.81 -0.72 0.68
C SER A 70 -14.92 -1.91 0.26
N ALA A 71 -14.31 -1.87 -0.92
CA ALA A 71 -13.47 -2.94 -1.43
C ALA A 71 -12.30 -3.25 -0.49
N GLU A 72 -11.99 -4.54 -0.36
CA GLU A 72 -10.84 -5.01 0.41
C GLU A 72 -9.58 -4.90 -0.44
N ILE A 73 -8.81 -3.83 -0.20
CA ILE A 73 -7.58 -3.60 -0.93
C ILE A 73 -6.39 -4.11 -0.12
N CYS A 74 -5.54 -4.93 -0.73
CA CYS A 74 -4.28 -5.36 -0.13
C CYS A 74 -3.10 -4.99 -1.01
N LEU A 75 -2.07 -4.45 -0.38
CA LEU A 75 -0.77 -4.18 -0.97
C LEU A 75 0.18 -5.32 -0.58
N PHE A 76 0.89 -5.89 -1.55
CA PHE A 76 1.82 -6.96 -1.28
C PHE A 76 3.08 -6.80 -2.12
N ARG A 77 4.14 -7.50 -1.70
CA ARG A 77 5.37 -7.67 -2.49
C ARG A 77 5.37 -9.08 -3.03
N ASP A 78 5.50 -9.21 -4.35
CA ASP A 78 5.58 -10.51 -5.01
C ASP A 78 6.96 -11.17 -4.83
N ASN A 79 7.14 -12.35 -5.41
CA ASN A 79 8.42 -13.08 -5.35
C ASN A 79 9.53 -12.43 -6.19
N ALA A 80 9.19 -11.57 -7.16
CA ALA A 80 10.14 -10.80 -7.96
C ALA A 80 10.58 -9.50 -7.26
N GLY A 81 9.96 -9.16 -6.13
CA GLY A 81 10.21 -7.93 -5.38
C GLY A 81 9.38 -6.74 -5.85
N ALA A 82 8.49 -6.93 -6.83
CA ALA A 82 7.60 -5.90 -7.33
C ALA A 82 6.38 -5.72 -6.42
N ILE A 83 5.77 -4.54 -6.51
CA ILE A 83 4.60 -4.17 -5.72
C ILE A 83 3.31 -4.51 -6.47
N GLY A 84 2.51 -5.38 -5.87
CA GLY A 84 1.19 -5.77 -6.36
C GLY A 84 0.06 -5.22 -5.49
N ILE A 85 -1.13 -5.15 -6.08
CA ILE A 85 -2.37 -4.78 -5.39
C ILE A 85 -3.41 -5.85 -5.68
N THR A 86 -4.17 -6.25 -4.67
CA THR A 86 -5.41 -7.01 -4.85
C THR A 86 -6.62 -6.16 -4.48
N ILE A 87 -7.72 -6.28 -5.23
CA ILE A 87 -9.04 -5.72 -4.89
C ILE A 87 -9.99 -6.90 -4.67
N ASN A 88 -10.59 -7.00 -3.47
CA ASN A 88 -11.47 -8.11 -3.09
C ASN A 88 -10.84 -9.51 -3.27
N GLY A 89 -9.51 -9.59 -3.13
CA GLY A 89 -8.74 -10.82 -3.32
C GLY A 89 -8.29 -11.10 -4.75
N GLU A 90 -8.72 -10.31 -5.74
CA GLU A 90 -8.26 -10.42 -7.12
C GLU A 90 -7.06 -9.48 -7.36
N GLU A 91 -5.96 -10.04 -7.84
CA GLU A 91 -4.78 -9.26 -8.23
C GLU A 91 -5.09 -8.41 -9.45
N ILE A 92 -4.74 -7.12 -9.36
CA ILE A 92 -4.90 -6.17 -10.45
C ILE A 92 -3.55 -5.86 -11.10
N GLU A 93 -3.59 -5.47 -12.37
CA GLU A 93 -2.40 -5.10 -13.11
C GLU A 93 -1.89 -3.73 -12.63
N THR A 94 -0.75 -3.73 -11.94
CA THR A 94 -0.11 -2.53 -11.37
C THR A 94 1.00 -1.97 -12.23
N THR A 95 1.48 -2.72 -13.22
CA THR A 95 2.49 -2.30 -14.18
C THR A 95 1.82 -1.71 -15.42
N ASN A 96 2.28 -0.54 -15.85
CA ASN A 96 1.90 0.02 -17.14
C ASN A 96 2.59 -0.82 -18.22
N PRO A 97 1.87 -1.46 -19.17
CA PRO A 97 2.53 -1.97 -20.36
C PRO A 97 3.04 -0.75 -21.13
N ASN A 98 4.36 -0.57 -21.09
CA ASN A 98 5.06 0.47 -21.83
C ASN A 98 4.82 0.29 -23.34
#